data_AF-A0A847LIZ2-F1
#
_entry.id   AF-A0A847LIZ2-F1
#
_cell.length_a   1.000
_cell.length_b   1.000
_cell.length_c   1.000
_cell.angle_alpha   90.00
_cell.angle_beta   90.00
_cell.angle_gamma   90.00
#
_symmetry.space_group_name_H-M   'P 1'
#
loop_
_entity.id
_entity.type
_entity.pdbx_description
1 polymer ?
#
loop_
_entity_poly.entity_id
_entity_poly.type
_entity_poly.pdbx_seq_one_letter_code
_entity_poly.pdbx_strand_id
1 'polypeptide(L)'
;MTPEQKKSGGSGTEQKKSGGSGSFARLEVVGLSISRCILAMAEGKIPERVVVKIIGGTHFYNLDDLWTEYSQQHWAENQLRTRAIFSRLVKEGRIIQPRLQGQPVPDATAGIWKVGDLQMDTPTLQGLIEISDSFLDLTANRREDIIEALPQAAMQQLVDQLLQAKLHGFFPEFAKVAGSLPAHLIFRMLKDRLKQFFRTASESDKTDALPAILQLLAPFFKKLQEEPPTADDSGPSPFAFSQVRTKVRGRKPKSS
;
A
#
# COMPACT_ATOMS: atom_id res chain seq x y z
N MET A 1 34.80 51.90 29.97
CA MET A 1 35.36 51.11 31.08
C MET A 1 34.46 49.88 31.27
N THR A 2 35.05 48.71 31.07
CA THR A 2 34.59 47.32 31.33
C THR A 2 34.24 47.08 32.81
N PRO A 3 33.81 45.87 33.28
CA PRO A 3 33.15 44.68 32.68
C PRO A 3 31.90 44.21 33.54
N GLU A 4 31.09 43.20 33.23
CA GLU A 4 31.18 41.75 33.61
C GLU A 4 29.84 41.07 33.21
N GLN A 5 29.81 40.04 32.35
CA GLN A 5 29.81 38.59 32.61
C GLN A 5 28.56 37.92 33.27
N LYS A 6 28.21 36.74 32.69
CA LYS A 6 27.34 35.60 33.14
C LYS A 6 25.97 35.54 32.45
N LYS A 7 25.44 34.42 31.93
CA LYS A 7 25.76 32.96 32.00
C LYS A 7 24.99 32.28 30.85
N SER A 8 25.65 31.49 30.01
CA SER A 8 25.50 30.02 29.84
C SER A 8 24.06 29.45 29.94
N GLY A 9 23.52 29.03 28.80
CA GLY A 9 22.36 28.14 28.70
C GLY A 9 22.49 27.25 27.47
N GLY A 10 23.29 26.20 27.57
CA GLY A 10 23.41 25.18 26.53
C GLY A 10 22.13 24.35 26.47
N SER A 11 21.35 24.55 25.41
CA SER A 11 20.26 23.66 25.03
C SER A 11 20.87 22.50 24.24
N GLY A 12 21.14 21.40 24.94
CA GLY A 12 21.45 20.11 24.32
C GLY A 12 20.17 19.56 23.70
N THR A 13 19.98 19.78 22.41
CA THR A 13 18.95 19.08 21.63
C THR A 13 19.42 17.63 21.45
N GLU A 14 19.00 16.75 22.35
CA GLU A 14 19.01 15.31 22.15
C GLU A 14 18.14 14.98 20.92
N GLN A 15 18.80 14.85 19.76
CA GLN A 15 18.22 14.18 18.61
C GLN A 15 18.00 12.71 18.96
N LYS A 16 16.81 12.41 19.47
CA LYS A 16 16.24 11.08 19.54
C LYS A 16 16.21 10.53 18.11
N LYS A 17 17.22 9.71 17.76
CA LYS A 17 17.18 8.84 16.58
C LYS A 17 16.06 7.83 16.81
N SER A 18 14.83 8.21 16.46
CA SER A 18 13.76 7.25 16.22
C SER A 18 14.22 6.40 15.03
N GLY A 19 14.66 5.18 15.32
CA GLY A 19 14.72 4.11 14.33
C GLY A 19 13.31 3.86 13.86
N GLY A 20 12.85 4.68 12.91
CA GLY A 20 11.59 4.51 12.22
C GLY A 20 11.74 3.24 11.39
N SER A 21 11.22 2.13 11.90
CA SER A 21 10.68 1.10 11.04
C SER A 21 9.72 1.83 10.10
N GLY A 22 10.17 2.08 8.88
CA GLY A 22 9.44 2.87 7.90
C GLY A 22 8.18 2.11 7.52
N SER A 23 7.12 2.32 8.29
CA SER A 23 5.78 1.88 7.94
C SER A 23 5.44 2.57 6.62
N PHE A 24 5.41 1.82 5.52
CA PHE A 24 4.93 2.33 4.26
C PHE A 24 3.47 2.79 4.42
N ALA A 25 3.11 3.95 3.84
CA ALA A 25 1.71 4.31 3.63
C ALA A 25 0.95 3.12 3.04
N ARG A 26 -0.04 2.64 3.79
CA ARG A 26 -0.99 1.67 3.29
C ARG A 26 -1.91 2.37 2.30
N LEU A 27 -2.40 1.63 1.31
CA LEU A 27 -3.37 2.16 0.35
C LEU A 27 -4.57 2.76 1.07
N GLU A 28 -4.91 3.99 0.71
CA GLU A 28 -6.10 4.69 1.18
C GLU A 28 -7.24 4.51 0.17
N VAL A 29 -8.32 3.85 0.61
CA VAL A 29 -9.44 3.47 -0.25
C VAL A 29 -10.70 4.24 0.12
N VAL A 30 -11.36 4.84 -0.86
CA VAL A 30 -12.67 5.45 -0.72
C VAL A 30 -13.72 4.57 -1.39
N GLY A 31 -14.74 4.15 -0.64
CA GLY A 31 -15.90 3.46 -1.20
C GLY A 31 -16.86 4.45 -1.85
N LEU A 32 -17.47 4.08 -2.98
CA LEU A 32 -18.41 4.90 -3.74
C LEU A 32 -19.84 4.31 -3.75
N SER A 33 -20.05 3.23 -3.00
CA SER A 33 -21.36 2.58 -2.84
C SER A 33 -21.49 1.95 -1.46
N ILE A 34 -22.35 2.51 -0.60
CA ILE A 34 -22.53 2.01 0.77
C ILE A 34 -22.94 0.54 0.79
N SER A 35 -23.95 0.15 -0.01
CA SER A 35 -24.43 -1.23 -0.05
C SER A 35 -23.35 -2.22 -0.49
N ARG A 36 -22.67 -1.93 -1.61
CA ARG A 36 -21.68 -2.84 -2.21
C ARG A 36 -20.37 -2.88 -1.42
N CYS A 37 -19.88 -1.75 -0.94
CA CYS A 37 -18.63 -1.68 -0.18
C CYS A 37 -18.75 -2.39 1.17
N ILE A 38 -19.85 -2.19 1.90
CA ILE A 38 -20.08 -2.88 3.19
C ILE A 38 -20.20 -4.39 3.00
N LEU A 39 -20.89 -4.83 1.95
CA LEU A 39 -20.99 -6.25 1.64
C LEU A 39 -19.61 -6.86 1.33
N ALA A 40 -18.80 -6.21 0.49
CA ALA A 40 -17.47 -6.68 0.16
C ALA A 40 -16.54 -6.78 1.39
N MET A 41 -16.66 -5.86 2.35
CA MET A 41 -15.93 -5.98 3.63
C MET A 41 -16.48 -7.10 4.51
N ALA A 42 -17.80 -7.29 4.58
CA ALA A 42 -18.43 -8.36 5.36
C ALA A 42 -18.08 -9.76 4.84
N GLU A 43 -17.92 -9.89 3.53
CA GLU A 43 -17.45 -11.08 2.84
C GLU A 43 -15.93 -11.31 2.99
N GLY A 44 -15.20 -10.34 3.56
CA GLY A 44 -13.75 -10.42 3.75
C GLY A 44 -12.93 -10.17 2.48
N LYS A 45 -13.55 -9.70 1.39
CA LYS A 45 -12.86 -9.40 0.13
C LYS A 45 -11.97 -8.17 0.25
N ILE A 46 -12.46 -7.15 0.96
CA ILE A 46 -11.72 -5.91 1.22
C ILE A 46 -11.54 -5.74 2.73
N PRO A 47 -10.30 -5.56 3.23
CA PRO A 47 -10.08 -5.36 4.65
C PRO A 47 -10.50 -3.95 5.07
N GLU A 48 -11.36 -3.82 6.09
CA GLU A 48 -11.90 -2.53 6.55
C GLU A 48 -10.82 -1.48 6.91
N ARG A 49 -9.63 -1.94 7.32
CA ARG A 49 -8.49 -1.10 7.73
C ARG A 49 -7.92 -0.19 6.63
N VAL A 50 -8.14 -0.53 5.36
CA VAL A 50 -7.63 0.26 4.22
C VAL A 50 -8.68 1.24 3.70
N VAL A 51 -9.94 1.08 4.10
CA VAL A 51 -11.01 1.98 3.70
C VAL A 51 -10.91 3.23 4.56
N VAL A 52 -10.81 4.42 3.98
CA VAL A 52 -10.81 5.67 4.75
C VAL A 52 -12.25 6.08 5.03
N LYS A 53 -13.10 6.08 4.01
CA LYS A 53 -14.51 6.44 4.10
C LYS A 53 -15.31 5.80 2.96
N ILE A 54 -16.63 5.81 3.08
CA ILE A 54 -17.56 5.44 2.02
C ILE A 54 -18.49 6.63 1.76
N ILE A 55 -18.61 6.99 0.49
CA ILE A 55 -19.50 8.05 0.02
C ILE A 55 -20.68 7.37 -0.69
N GLY A 56 -21.89 7.55 -0.16
CA GLY A 56 -23.10 7.01 -0.76
C GLY A 56 -23.70 7.95 -1.79
N GLY A 57 -24.23 7.35 -2.87
CA GLY A 57 -24.92 8.09 -3.92
C GLY A 57 -26.43 8.09 -3.85
N THR A 58 -27.01 7.18 -3.05
CA THR A 58 -28.46 7.03 -2.90
C THR A 58 -29.00 8.02 -1.87
N HIS A 59 -30.16 8.60 -2.19
CA HIS A 59 -30.83 9.54 -1.30
C HIS A 59 -31.58 8.77 -0.19
N PHE A 60 -31.25 9.09 1.06
CA PHE A 60 -31.95 8.61 2.26
C PHE A 60 -32.23 9.80 3.17
N TYR A 61 -33.25 9.72 4.03
CA TYR A 61 -33.55 10.79 4.99
C TYR A 61 -32.66 10.73 6.24
N ASN A 62 -32.27 9.53 6.65
CA ASN A 62 -31.39 9.28 7.79
C ASN A 62 -30.65 7.94 7.62
N LEU A 63 -29.75 7.62 8.56
CA LEU A 63 -28.95 6.38 8.52
C LEU A 63 -29.73 5.12 8.94
N ASP A 64 -30.81 5.26 9.71
CA ASP A 64 -31.65 4.13 10.14
C ASP A 64 -32.52 3.62 8.98
N ASP A 65 -33.03 4.53 8.15
CA ASP A 65 -33.74 4.21 6.91
C ASP A 65 -32.81 3.46 5.95
N LEU A 66 -31.58 3.96 5.80
CA LEU A 66 -30.56 3.32 4.98
C LEU A 66 -30.27 1.90 5.47
N TRP A 67 -30.05 1.72 6.78
CA TRP A 67 -29.85 0.40 7.36
C TRP A 67 -31.04 -0.52 7.07
N THR A 68 -32.26 -0.04 7.31
CA THR A 68 -33.49 -0.83 7.12
C THR A 68 -33.61 -1.31 5.68
N GLU A 69 -33.42 -0.43 4.70
CA GLU A 69 -33.53 -0.77 3.29
C GLU A 69 -32.42 -1.73 2.84
N TYR A 70 -31.16 -1.40 3.10
CA TYR A 70 -30.04 -2.20 2.61
C TYR A 70 -29.88 -3.53 3.35
N SER A 71 -30.24 -3.61 4.63
CA SER A 71 -30.19 -4.87 5.38
C SER A 71 -31.16 -5.91 4.82
N GLN A 72 -32.27 -5.47 4.24
CA GLN A 72 -33.26 -6.33 3.60
C GLN A 72 -32.89 -6.66 2.15
N GLN A 73 -32.45 -5.66 1.37
CA GLN A 73 -32.25 -5.82 -0.07
C GLN A 73 -30.86 -6.34 -0.48
N HIS A 74 -29.82 -6.04 0.29
CA HIS A 74 -28.43 -6.25 -0.13
C HIS A 74 -27.61 -7.08 0.84
N TRP A 75 -27.97 -7.09 2.12
CA TRP A 75 -27.17 -7.72 3.16
C TRP A 75 -27.87 -8.89 3.86
N ALA A 76 -29.00 -9.37 3.35
CA ALA A 76 -29.82 -10.42 3.97
C ALA A 76 -29.01 -11.65 4.40
N GLU A 77 -28.07 -12.10 3.55
CA GLU A 77 -27.24 -13.28 3.82
C GLU A 77 -26.09 -13.02 4.82
N ASN A 78 -25.72 -11.75 5.04
CA ASN A 78 -24.56 -11.35 5.83
C ASN A 78 -24.92 -10.27 6.89
N GLN A 79 -26.16 -10.27 7.38
CA GLN A 79 -26.68 -9.17 8.22
C GLN A 79 -25.85 -8.90 9.48
N LEU A 80 -25.38 -9.94 10.18
CA LEU A 80 -24.61 -9.75 11.42
C LEU A 80 -23.29 -9.02 11.17
N ARG A 81 -22.53 -9.45 10.15
CA ARG A 81 -21.23 -8.83 9.81
C ARG A 81 -21.42 -7.44 9.22
N THR A 82 -22.37 -7.28 8.31
CA THR A 82 -22.68 -5.97 7.71
C THR A 82 -23.17 -4.97 8.76
N ARG A 83 -23.99 -5.40 9.74
CA ARG A 83 -24.41 -4.56 10.88
C ARG A 83 -23.24 -4.08 11.71
N ALA A 84 -22.30 -4.97 12.01
CA ALA A 84 -21.12 -4.64 12.81
C ALA A 84 -20.25 -3.61 12.10
N ILE A 85 -19.99 -3.81 10.81
CA ILE A 85 -19.21 -2.89 9.97
C ILE A 85 -19.93 -1.55 9.82
N PHE A 86 -21.21 -1.56 9.43
CA PHE A 86 -22.03 -0.36 9.26
C PHE A 86 -22.04 0.49 10.55
N SER A 87 -22.38 -0.13 11.69
CA SER A 87 -22.41 0.57 12.99
C SER A 87 -21.08 1.21 13.34
N ARG A 88 -19.95 0.53 13.04
CA ARG A 88 -18.61 1.05 13.31
C ARG A 88 -18.28 2.25 12.44
N LEU A 89 -18.51 2.14 11.12
CA LEU A 89 -18.26 3.22 10.17
C LEU A 89 -19.13 4.45 10.46
N VAL A 90 -20.39 4.26 10.85
CA VAL A 90 -21.27 5.35 11.28
C VAL A 90 -20.72 6.03 12.53
N LYS A 91 -20.37 5.25 13.56
CA LYS A 91 -19.81 5.78 14.81
C LYS A 91 -18.52 6.57 14.60
N GLU A 92 -17.71 6.15 13.62
CA GLU A 92 -16.45 6.81 13.24
C GLU A 92 -16.64 7.98 12.25
N GLY A 93 -17.87 8.26 11.80
CA GLY A 93 -18.13 9.32 10.81
C GLY A 93 -17.57 9.02 9.42
N ARG A 94 -17.32 7.74 9.11
CA ARG A 94 -16.73 7.28 7.84
C ARG A 94 -17.76 7.00 6.74
N ILE A 95 -19.05 7.14 7.03
CA ILE A 95 -20.12 7.12 6.01
C ILE A 95 -20.53 8.56 5.69
N ILE A 96 -20.30 8.99 4.45
CA ILE A 96 -20.65 10.31 3.95
C ILE A 96 -21.83 10.19 2.98
N GLN A 97 -22.83 11.04 3.16
CA GLN A 97 -24.02 11.10 2.31
C GLN A 97 -24.17 12.51 1.74
N PRO A 98 -23.52 12.84 0.61
CA PRO A 98 -23.50 14.18 0.05
C PRO A 98 -24.91 14.74 -0.25
N ARG A 99 -25.84 13.86 -0.68
CA ARG A 99 -27.23 14.28 -0.97
C ARG A 99 -27.97 14.86 0.23
N LEU A 100 -27.66 14.40 1.46
CA LEU A 100 -28.22 14.99 2.68
C LEU A 100 -27.77 16.43 2.90
N GLN A 101 -26.68 16.84 2.26
CA GLN A 101 -26.06 18.16 2.36
C GLN A 101 -26.24 18.99 1.08
N GLY A 102 -27.04 18.51 0.11
CA GLY A 102 -27.19 19.16 -1.20
C GLY A 102 -25.92 19.15 -2.05
N GLN A 103 -24.96 18.27 -1.74
CA GLN A 103 -23.69 18.18 -2.45
C GLN A 103 -23.75 17.15 -3.60
N PRO A 104 -22.90 17.32 -4.63
CA PRO A 104 -22.79 16.35 -5.71
C PRO A 104 -22.31 14.99 -5.20
N VAL A 105 -22.77 13.93 -5.87
CA VAL A 105 -22.39 12.55 -5.59
C VAL A 105 -21.25 12.13 -6.52
N PRO A 106 -20.24 11.40 -6.02
CA PRO A 106 -19.22 10.84 -6.90
C PRO A 106 -19.81 9.79 -7.84
N ASP A 107 -19.41 9.83 -9.11
CA ASP A 107 -19.75 8.79 -10.07
C ASP A 107 -19.06 7.47 -9.70
N ALA A 108 -19.83 6.39 -9.70
CA ALA A 108 -19.40 5.02 -9.38
C ALA A 108 -19.55 4.07 -10.58
N THR A 109 -19.80 4.59 -11.79
CA THR A 109 -19.98 3.77 -13.00
C THR A 109 -18.71 3.02 -13.40
N ALA A 110 -17.53 3.60 -13.17
CA ALA A 110 -16.24 2.99 -13.48
C ALA A 110 -15.69 2.08 -12.36
N GLY A 111 -16.41 1.98 -11.23
CA GLY A 111 -15.99 1.18 -10.09
C GLY A 111 -16.60 1.67 -8.78
N ILE A 112 -16.70 0.77 -7.80
CA ILE A 112 -17.24 1.11 -6.48
C ILE A 112 -16.16 1.52 -5.48
N TRP A 113 -14.89 1.45 -5.88
CA TRP A 113 -13.74 1.81 -5.06
C TRP A 113 -12.89 2.85 -5.77
N LYS A 114 -12.38 3.80 -5.01
CA LYS A 114 -11.44 4.83 -5.47
C LYS A 114 -10.15 4.77 -4.65
N VAL A 115 -8.99 4.76 -5.31
CA VAL A 115 -7.66 4.79 -4.69
C VAL A 115 -6.82 5.84 -5.42
N GLY A 116 -6.47 6.94 -4.74
CA GLY A 116 -6.00 8.14 -5.44
C GLY A 116 -7.05 8.58 -6.48
N ASP A 117 -6.67 8.67 -7.75
CA ASP A 117 -7.60 8.98 -8.86
C ASP A 117 -8.16 7.76 -9.60
N LEU A 118 -7.76 6.55 -9.20
CA LEU A 118 -8.17 5.32 -9.86
C LEU A 118 -9.53 4.83 -9.33
N GLN A 119 -10.49 4.64 -10.22
CA GLN A 119 -11.71 3.89 -9.91
C GLN A 119 -11.56 2.43 -10.37
N MET A 120 -12.05 1.50 -9.55
CA MET A 120 -11.94 0.08 -9.82
C MET A 120 -13.05 -0.74 -9.16
N ASP A 121 -13.26 -1.96 -9.67
CA ASP A 121 -14.15 -2.94 -9.07
C ASP A 121 -13.51 -3.66 -7.87
N THR A 122 -14.30 -4.47 -7.16
CA THR A 122 -13.83 -5.20 -5.98
C THR A 122 -12.69 -6.19 -6.29
N PRO A 123 -12.77 -7.04 -7.33
CA PRO A 123 -11.67 -7.96 -7.65
C PRO A 123 -10.35 -7.26 -7.98
N THR A 124 -10.41 -6.14 -8.72
CA THR A 124 -9.22 -5.35 -9.05
C THR A 124 -8.60 -4.74 -7.82
N LEU A 125 -9.41 -4.14 -6.93
CA LEU A 125 -8.91 -3.58 -5.67
C LEU A 125 -8.29 -4.67 -4.78
N GLN A 126 -8.95 -5.82 -4.67
CA GLN A 126 -8.43 -6.93 -3.87
C GLN A 126 -7.04 -7.34 -4.35
N GLY A 127 -6.87 -7.56 -5.65
CA GLY A 127 -5.55 -7.90 -6.22
C GLY A 127 -4.52 -6.79 -6.00
N LEU A 128 -4.91 -5.52 -6.06
CA LEU A 128 -4.01 -4.39 -5.79
C LEU A 128 -3.55 -4.38 -4.32
N ILE A 129 -4.44 -4.66 -3.37
CA ILE A 129 -4.12 -4.75 -1.94
C ILE A 129 -3.17 -5.91 -1.68
N GLU A 130 -3.47 -7.09 -2.23
CA GLU A 130 -2.61 -8.28 -2.09
C GLU A 130 -1.19 -8.01 -2.58
N ILE A 131 -1.06 -7.36 -3.74
CA ILE A 131 0.22 -6.97 -4.33
C ILE A 131 0.92 -5.92 -3.48
N SER A 132 0.18 -4.91 -3.01
CA SER A 132 0.71 -3.87 -2.13
C SER A 132 1.28 -4.48 -0.86
N ASP A 133 0.49 -5.27 -0.13
CA ASP A 133 0.92 -5.91 1.12
C ASP A 133 2.14 -6.81 0.85
N SER A 134 2.08 -7.66 -0.18
CA SER A 134 3.19 -8.57 -0.52
C SER A 134 4.48 -7.85 -0.89
N PHE A 135 4.40 -6.78 -1.70
CA PHE A 135 5.58 -6.07 -2.21
C PHE A 135 6.18 -5.11 -1.18
N LEU A 136 5.33 -4.44 -0.40
CA LEU A 136 5.79 -3.50 0.63
C LEU A 136 6.37 -4.21 1.86
N ASP A 137 5.98 -5.47 2.11
CA ASP A 137 6.56 -6.29 3.17
C ASP A 137 7.96 -6.84 2.81
N LEU A 138 8.39 -6.75 1.55
CA LEU A 138 9.74 -7.15 1.14
C LEU A 138 10.83 -6.24 1.74
N THR A 139 12.05 -6.76 1.82
CA THR A 139 13.22 -5.93 2.14
C THR A 139 13.50 -4.95 1.00
N ALA A 140 14.17 -3.83 1.31
CA ALA A 140 14.56 -2.84 0.29
C ALA A 140 15.36 -3.48 -0.85
N ASN A 141 16.33 -4.34 -0.52
CA ASN A 141 17.16 -5.04 -1.52
C ASN A 141 16.29 -5.92 -2.43
N ARG A 142 15.35 -6.70 -1.87
CA ARG A 142 14.46 -7.55 -2.67
C ARG A 142 13.56 -6.73 -3.59
N ARG A 143 13.04 -5.59 -3.14
CA ARG A 143 12.28 -4.69 -4.03
C ARG A 143 13.13 -4.18 -5.18
N GLU A 144 14.39 -3.84 -4.92
CA GLU A 144 15.30 -3.37 -5.97
C GLU A 144 15.65 -4.45 -6.98
N ASP A 145 15.85 -5.68 -6.54
CA ASP A 145 16.06 -6.83 -7.42
C ASP A 145 14.86 -7.00 -8.36
N ILE A 146 13.64 -6.92 -7.80
CA ILE A 146 12.39 -6.99 -8.58
C ILE A 146 12.28 -5.83 -9.58
N ILE A 147 12.60 -4.60 -9.16
CA ILE A 147 12.60 -3.42 -10.04
C ILE A 147 13.64 -3.59 -11.15
N GLU A 148 14.80 -4.18 -10.85
CA GLU A 148 15.83 -4.45 -11.86
C GLU A 148 15.40 -5.54 -12.84
N ALA A 149 14.61 -6.51 -12.39
CA ALA A 149 14.05 -7.58 -13.21
C ALA A 149 12.83 -7.15 -14.05
N LEU A 150 12.36 -5.89 -13.95
CA LEU A 150 11.19 -5.44 -14.71
C LEU A 150 11.37 -5.62 -16.22
N PRO A 151 10.41 -6.27 -16.91
CA PRO A 151 10.49 -6.51 -18.34
C PRO A 151 10.29 -5.21 -19.11
N GLN A 152 10.86 -5.15 -20.31
CA GLN A 152 10.75 -3.97 -21.17
C GLN A 152 9.30 -3.55 -21.44
N ALA A 153 8.37 -4.51 -21.55
CA ALA A 153 6.96 -4.22 -21.73
C ALA A 153 6.35 -3.46 -20.54
N ALA A 154 6.70 -3.80 -19.30
CA ALA A 154 6.25 -3.08 -18.11
C ALA A 154 6.87 -1.67 -18.05
N MET A 155 8.15 -1.55 -18.42
CA MET A 155 8.82 -0.25 -18.51
C MET A 155 8.18 0.65 -19.57
N GLN A 156 7.79 0.10 -20.72
CA GLN A 156 7.10 0.85 -21.76
C GLN A 156 5.74 1.36 -21.29
N GLN A 157 4.96 0.54 -20.57
CA GLN A 157 3.70 1.00 -19.98
C GLN A 157 3.90 2.17 -18.99
N LEU A 158 4.96 2.13 -18.18
CA LEU A 158 5.30 3.26 -17.29
C LEU A 158 5.66 4.53 -18.09
N VAL A 159 6.43 4.40 -19.17
CA VAL A 159 6.73 5.52 -20.07
C VAL A 159 5.43 6.14 -20.61
N ASP A 160 4.53 5.32 -21.13
CA ASP A 160 3.29 5.79 -21.76
C ASP A 160 2.40 6.53 -20.74
N GLN A 161 2.32 6.05 -19.50
CA GLN A 161 1.53 6.69 -18.44
C GLN A 161 2.14 8.00 -17.94
N LEU A 162 3.47 8.07 -17.90
CA LEU A 162 4.18 9.31 -17.58
C LEU A 162 4.00 10.37 -18.66
N LEU A 163 4.00 9.97 -19.93
CA LEU A 163 3.72 10.88 -21.05
C LEU A 163 2.27 11.36 -21.06
N GLN A 164 1.32 10.57 -20.54
CA GLN A 164 -0.07 10.96 -20.34
C GLN A 164 -0.31 11.82 -19.09
N ALA A 165 0.73 12.31 -18.42
CA ALA A 165 0.64 13.17 -17.24
C ALA A 165 -0.03 12.54 -15.99
N LYS A 166 -0.40 11.24 -16.02
CA LYS A 166 -1.06 10.54 -14.91
C LYS A 166 -0.14 10.26 -13.73
N LEU A 167 1.17 10.26 -13.95
CA LEU A 167 2.21 10.02 -12.95
C LEU A 167 3.12 11.24 -12.75
N HIS A 168 2.61 12.45 -12.95
CA HIS A 168 3.43 13.67 -12.85
C HIS A 168 4.10 13.82 -11.48
N GLY A 169 3.43 13.45 -10.38
CA GLY A 169 4.03 13.48 -9.03
C GLY A 169 5.22 12.52 -8.88
N PHE A 170 5.24 11.41 -9.61
CA PHE A 170 6.33 10.44 -9.56
C PHE A 170 7.58 10.96 -10.30
N PHE A 171 7.41 11.52 -11.49
CA PHE A 171 8.54 12.01 -12.29
C PHE A 171 8.16 13.27 -13.10
N PRO A 172 8.15 14.46 -12.47
CA PRO A 172 7.63 15.68 -13.08
C PRO A 172 8.33 16.09 -14.39
N GLU A 173 9.65 15.89 -14.43
CA GLU A 173 10.50 16.32 -15.55
C GLU A 173 10.61 15.28 -16.68
N PHE A 174 9.87 14.16 -16.58
CA PHE A 174 10.03 13.04 -17.50
C PHE A 174 9.81 13.42 -18.96
N ALA A 175 8.78 14.21 -19.26
CA ALA A 175 8.45 14.62 -20.62
C ALA A 175 9.59 15.40 -21.32
N LYS A 176 10.37 16.18 -20.56
CA LYS A 176 11.50 16.95 -21.11
C LYS A 176 12.69 16.06 -21.47
N VAL A 177 12.85 14.94 -20.76
CA VAL A 177 13.99 14.04 -20.89
C VAL A 177 13.68 12.88 -21.84
N ALA A 178 12.43 12.42 -21.90
CA ALA A 178 12.03 11.27 -22.71
C ALA A 178 12.26 11.49 -24.22
N GLY A 179 12.15 12.73 -24.71
CA GLY A 179 12.35 13.04 -26.13
C GLY A 179 13.82 13.09 -26.59
N SER A 180 14.79 13.13 -25.66
CA SER A 180 16.21 13.35 -25.98
C SER A 180 17.10 12.13 -25.74
N LEU A 181 16.58 11.07 -25.14
CA LEU A 181 17.34 9.88 -24.76
C LEU A 181 16.92 8.63 -25.53
N PRO A 182 17.85 7.69 -25.82
CA PRO A 182 17.51 6.38 -26.33
C PRO A 182 16.76 5.53 -25.28
N ALA A 183 15.90 4.62 -25.74
CA ALA A 183 14.98 3.84 -24.90
C ALA A 183 15.65 3.10 -23.72
N HIS A 184 16.83 2.52 -23.92
CA HIS A 184 17.55 1.81 -22.86
C HIS A 184 17.99 2.73 -21.69
N LEU A 185 18.33 4.00 -21.99
CA LEU A 185 18.65 4.99 -20.94
C LEU A 185 17.38 5.46 -20.23
N ILE A 186 16.27 5.61 -20.94
CA ILE A 186 14.96 5.92 -20.35
C ILE A 186 14.57 4.82 -19.35
N PHE A 187 14.68 3.55 -19.74
CA PHE A 187 14.34 2.43 -18.87
C PHE A 187 15.24 2.36 -17.64
N ARG A 188 16.56 2.56 -17.79
CA ARG A 188 17.48 2.64 -16.66
C ARG A 188 17.09 3.75 -15.69
N MET A 189 16.83 4.96 -16.22
CA MET A 189 16.41 6.11 -15.43
C MET A 189 15.11 5.86 -14.68
N LEU A 190 14.13 5.22 -15.31
CA LEU A 190 12.87 4.84 -14.65
C LEU A 190 13.06 3.82 -13.53
N LYS A 191 13.92 2.81 -13.74
CA LYS A 191 14.28 1.86 -12.67
C LYS A 191 14.92 2.58 -11.49
N ASP A 192 15.90 3.43 -11.74
CA ASP A 192 16.56 4.22 -10.69
C ASP A 192 15.55 5.11 -9.94
N ARG A 193 14.61 5.71 -10.66
CA ARG A 193 13.54 6.52 -10.07
C ARG A 193 12.57 5.69 -9.22
N LEU A 194 12.17 4.50 -9.67
CA LEU A 194 11.35 3.58 -8.88
C LEU A 194 12.07 3.18 -7.59
N LYS A 195 13.35 2.80 -7.66
CA LYS A 195 14.15 2.47 -6.48
C LYS A 195 14.21 3.65 -5.51
N GLN A 196 14.45 4.86 -6.01
CA GLN A 196 14.46 6.07 -5.19
C GLN A 196 13.10 6.33 -4.53
N PHE A 197 12.00 6.19 -5.28
CA PHE A 197 10.64 6.38 -4.78
C PHE A 197 10.35 5.44 -3.60
N PHE A 198 10.60 4.15 -3.74
CA PHE A 198 10.36 3.19 -2.66
C PHE A 198 11.31 3.35 -1.45
N ARG A 199 12.46 4.00 -1.61
CA ARG A 199 13.38 4.27 -0.50
C ARG A 199 13.06 5.57 0.25
N THR A 200 12.72 6.63 -0.47
CA THR A 200 12.81 8.01 0.05
C THR A 200 11.59 8.89 -0.22
N ALA A 201 10.58 8.41 -0.95
CA ALA A 201 9.38 9.21 -1.21
C ALA A 201 8.70 9.62 0.08
N SER A 202 8.14 10.84 0.09
CA SER A 202 7.31 11.29 1.20
C SER A 202 6.02 10.47 1.25
N GLU A 203 5.33 10.47 2.39
CA GLU A 203 4.05 9.77 2.51
C GLU A 203 3.00 10.35 1.56
N SER A 204 3.02 11.65 1.30
CA SER A 204 2.13 12.30 0.32
C SER A 204 2.38 11.76 -1.10
N ASP A 205 3.64 11.70 -1.52
CA ASP A 205 3.99 11.19 -2.86
C ASP A 205 3.58 9.72 -3.03
N LYS A 206 3.68 8.94 -1.94
CA LYS A 206 3.24 7.55 -1.92
C LYS A 206 1.73 7.47 -2.08
N THR A 207 0.95 8.21 -1.30
CA THR A 207 -0.52 8.19 -1.40
C THR A 207 -1.00 8.50 -2.81
N ASP A 208 -0.35 9.44 -3.50
CA ASP A 208 -0.77 9.88 -4.83
C ASP A 208 -0.30 8.92 -5.94
N ALA A 209 0.99 8.56 -5.98
CA ALA A 209 1.57 7.84 -7.12
C ALA A 209 1.61 6.32 -6.94
N LEU A 210 1.68 5.82 -5.70
CA LEU A 210 1.84 4.38 -5.43
C LEU A 210 0.70 3.53 -6.02
N PRO A 211 -0.59 3.92 -5.90
CA PRO A 211 -1.69 3.10 -6.45
C PRO A 211 -1.54 2.86 -7.95
N ALA A 212 -1.19 3.90 -8.71
CA ALA A 212 -1.01 3.81 -10.16
C ALA A 212 0.23 3.00 -10.54
N ILE A 213 1.35 3.18 -9.84
CA ILE A 213 2.56 2.37 -10.05
C ILE A 213 2.26 0.90 -9.79
N LEU A 214 1.63 0.57 -8.67
CA LEU A 214 1.29 -0.80 -8.32
C LEU A 214 0.30 -1.42 -9.31
N GLN A 215 -0.72 -0.67 -9.76
CA GLN A 215 -1.68 -1.17 -10.74
C GLN A 215 -1.01 -1.51 -12.08
N LEU A 216 -0.09 -0.67 -12.55
CA LEU A 216 0.64 -0.91 -13.80
C LEU A 216 1.55 -2.13 -13.71
N LEU A 217 2.22 -2.28 -12.56
CA LEU A 217 3.17 -3.37 -12.34
C LEU A 217 2.51 -4.67 -11.85
N ALA A 218 1.22 -4.62 -11.51
CA ALA A 218 0.50 -5.76 -10.96
C ALA A 218 0.59 -7.06 -11.77
N PRO A 219 0.45 -7.04 -13.12
CA PRO A 219 0.58 -8.26 -13.92
C PRO A 219 1.97 -8.90 -13.83
N PHE A 220 3.01 -8.09 -13.62
CA PHE A 220 4.37 -8.58 -13.47
C PHE A 220 4.61 -9.15 -12.06
N PHE A 221 4.14 -8.45 -11.02
CA PHE A 221 4.26 -8.95 -9.66
C PHE A 221 3.53 -10.27 -9.44
N LYS A 222 2.36 -10.46 -10.07
CA LYS A 222 1.65 -11.75 -10.05
C LYS A 222 2.48 -12.88 -10.67
N LYS A 223 3.08 -12.65 -11.84
CA LYS A 223 3.95 -13.64 -12.49
C LYS A 223 5.14 -14.03 -11.62
N LEU A 224 5.79 -13.05 -10.98
CA LEU A 224 6.89 -13.31 -10.06
C LEU A 224 6.48 -14.13 -8.82
N GLN A 225 5.23 -14.01 -8.37
CA GLN A 225 4.71 -14.79 -7.24
C GLN A 225 4.33 -16.23 -7.66
N GLU A 226 3.95 -16.43 -8.92
CA GLU A 226 3.58 -17.74 -9.48
C GLU A 226 4.80 -18.59 -9.84
N GLU A 227 5.94 -17.97 -10.16
CA GLU A 227 7.19 -18.70 -10.42
C GLU A 227 7.75 -19.26 -9.10
N PRO A 228 7.77 -20.60 -8.91
CA PRO A 228 8.35 -21.19 -7.73
C PRO A 228 9.83 -20.79 -7.65
N PRO A 229 10.38 -20.52 -6.45
CA PRO A 229 11.80 -20.25 -6.30
C PRO A 229 12.56 -21.44 -6.90
N THR A 230 13.24 -21.21 -8.03
CA THR A 230 14.08 -22.22 -8.65
C THR A 230 15.06 -22.71 -7.59
N ALA A 231 14.99 -24.00 -7.28
CA ALA A 231 15.69 -24.66 -6.17
C ALA A 231 17.23 -24.68 -6.32
N ASP A 232 17.80 -23.86 -7.19
CA ASP A 232 19.21 -23.90 -7.61
C ASP A 232 20.10 -22.84 -6.97
N ASP A 233 19.58 -22.00 -6.06
CA ASP A 233 20.39 -21.04 -5.30
C ASP A 233 20.81 -21.60 -3.93
N SER A 234 21.04 -22.91 -3.85
CA SER A 234 21.89 -23.51 -2.81
C SER A 234 23.37 -23.26 -3.11
N GLY A 235 23.74 -21.98 -3.26
CA GLY A 235 25.11 -21.58 -2.98
C GLY A 235 25.42 -21.95 -1.52
N PRO A 236 26.63 -22.46 -1.21
CA PRO A 236 26.97 -22.87 0.15
C PRO A 236 26.82 -21.68 1.09
N SER A 237 25.84 -21.77 2.00
CA SER A 237 25.69 -20.82 3.10
C SER A 237 27.01 -20.70 3.86
N PRO A 238 27.60 -19.50 4.01
CA PRO A 238 28.85 -19.33 4.77
C PRO A 238 28.67 -19.54 6.28
N PHE A 239 27.49 -19.96 6.75
CA PHE A 239 27.21 -20.27 8.15
C PHE A 239 27.26 -21.76 8.51
N ALA A 240 27.79 -22.63 7.64
CA ALA A 240 27.97 -24.06 7.94
C ALA A 240 29.19 -24.40 8.83
N PHE A 241 29.72 -23.45 9.59
CA PHE A 241 30.74 -23.69 10.61
C PHE A 241 30.41 -22.92 11.89
N SER A 242 29.64 -23.55 12.79
CA SER A 242 29.89 -23.52 14.23
C SER A 242 28.68 -24.13 14.94
N GLN A 243 28.84 -25.37 15.40
CA GLN A 243 28.38 -25.92 16.69
C GLN A 243 28.26 -27.44 16.57
N VAL A 244 29.38 -28.12 16.28
CA VAL A 244 29.53 -29.52 16.70
C VAL A 244 29.66 -29.48 18.22
N ARG A 245 28.54 -29.61 18.94
CA ARG A 245 28.57 -29.94 20.37
C ARG A 245 29.01 -31.39 20.50
N THR A 246 30.28 -31.59 20.83
CA THR A 246 30.81 -32.90 21.24
C THR A 246 30.06 -33.36 22.47
N LYS A 247 29.28 -34.44 22.34
CA LYS A 247 28.64 -35.14 23.47
C LYS A 247 29.75 -35.68 24.38
N VAL A 248 30.02 -34.99 25.49
CA VAL A 248 30.84 -35.53 26.59
C VAL A 248 30.01 -36.60 27.29
N ARG A 249 30.43 -37.86 27.09
CA ARG A 249 29.86 -39.05 27.73
C ARG A 249 30.71 -39.38 28.96
N GLY A 250 30.10 -39.34 30.15
CA GLY A 250 30.53 -40.16 31.28
C GLY A 250 30.76 -39.44 32.62
N ARG A 251 30.01 -39.87 33.63
CA ARG A 251 30.54 -40.77 34.68
C ARG A 251 29.39 -41.36 35.51
N LYS A 252 29.47 -42.68 35.74
CA LYS A 252 28.60 -43.44 36.65
C LYS A 252 28.93 -43.08 38.11
N PRO A 253 27.95 -43.04 39.04
CA PRO A 253 28.22 -43.02 40.46
C PRO A 253 28.71 -44.41 40.93
N LYS A 254 29.75 -44.40 41.77
CA LYS A 254 30.22 -45.58 42.52
C LYS A 254 29.28 -45.84 43.68
N SER A 255 28.89 -47.10 43.83
CA SER A 255 28.29 -47.68 45.02
C SER A 255 29.28 -47.69 46.18
N SER A 256 28.84 -47.29 47.37
CA SER A 256 29.37 -47.68 48.67
C SER A 256 28.22 -47.66 49.66
#